data_AF-A0A7V6RIY7-F1
#
_entry.id   AF-A0A7V6RIY7-F1
#
_cell.length_a   1.000
_cell.length_b   1.000
_cell.length_c   1.000
_cell.angle_alpha   90.00
_cell.angle_beta   90.00
_cell.angle_gamma   90.00
#
_symmetry.space_group_name_H-M   'P 1'
#
loop_
_entity.id
_entity.type
_entity.pdbx_description
1 polymer ?
#
loop_
_entity_poly.entity_id
_entity_poly.type
_entity_poly.pdbx_seq_one_letter_code
_entity_poly.pdbx_strand_id
1 'polypeptide(L)'
;MKKNILFLSFFLLNMCLFSQTYLINKNYCIVTSNAYLIVNGHLNNESNGNLNLTGANSNVIVQNNLTNNGSINSYGIIDLYGDWINNSTCT
;
A
#
# COMPACT_ATOMS: atom_id res chain seq x y z
N MET A 1 22.49 37.17 1.39
CA MET A 1 21.57 36.24 2.07
C MET A 1 20.20 36.11 1.38
N LYS A 2 19.46 37.21 1.11
CA LYS A 2 18.09 37.13 0.53
C LYS A 2 18.00 36.43 -0.85
N LYS A 3 18.97 36.62 -1.75
CA LYS A 3 19.01 35.97 -3.08
C LYS A 3 19.17 34.44 -3.00
N ASN A 4 19.96 33.93 -2.06
CA ASN A 4 20.19 32.49 -1.90
C ASN A 4 18.96 31.77 -1.35
N ILE A 5 18.20 32.44 -0.47
CA ILE A 5 16.92 31.93 0.06
C ILE A 5 15.89 31.84 -1.06
N LEU A 6 15.83 32.85 -1.95
CA LEU A 6 14.92 32.83 -3.10
C LEU A 6 15.23 31.67 -4.05
N PHE A 7 16.51 31.40 -4.32
CA PHE A 7 16.95 30.32 -5.19
C PHE A 7 16.64 28.94 -4.59
N LEU A 8 16.88 28.75 -3.29
CA LEU A 8 16.54 27.51 -2.58
C LEU A 8 15.03 27.28 -2.54
N SER A 9 14.25 28.34 -2.33
CA SER A 9 12.79 28.27 -2.33
C SER A 9 12.23 27.92 -3.71
N PHE A 10 12.84 28.43 -4.79
CA PHE A 10 12.45 28.10 -6.16
C PHE A 10 12.84 26.67 -6.54
N PHE A 11 13.97 26.17 -6.03
CA PHE A 11 14.40 24.78 -6.21
C PHE A 11 13.47 23.79 -5.50
N LEU A 12 13.06 24.10 -4.26
CA LEU A 12 12.13 23.26 -3.48
C LEU A 12 10.71 23.24 -4.06
N LEU A 13 10.23 24.34 -4.67
CA LEU A 13 8.93 24.40 -5.34
C LEU A 13 8.87 23.56 -6.63
N ASN A 14 10.02 23.28 -7.27
CA ASN A 14 10.10 22.45 -8.48
C ASN A 14 10.25 20.95 -8.20
N MET A 15 10.47 20.57 -6.94
CA MET A 15 10.35 19.18 -6.53
C MET A 15 8.85 18.88 -6.38
N CYS A 16 8.17 18.59 -7.49
CA CYS A 16 6.93 17.85 -7.42
C CYS A 16 7.26 16.50 -6.76
N LEU A 17 7.15 16.45 -5.44
CA LEU A 17 7.28 15.23 -4.66
C LEU A 17 6.21 14.29 -5.21
N PHE A 18 6.63 13.23 -5.91
CA PHE A 18 5.71 12.20 -6.35
C PHE A 18 4.94 11.71 -5.11
N SER A 19 3.65 12.06 -5.04
CA SER A 19 2.80 11.57 -3.96
C SER A 19 2.64 10.07 -4.18
N GLN A 20 3.24 9.28 -3.29
CA GLN A 20 2.99 7.86 -3.25
C GLN A 20 1.64 7.65 -2.55
N THR A 21 0.70 6.98 -3.23
CA THR A 21 -0.58 6.60 -2.64
C THR A 21 -0.38 5.35 -1.80
N TYR A 22 -0.93 5.33 -0.58
CA TYR A 22 -0.85 4.19 0.33
C TYR A 22 -2.24 3.79 0.83
N LEU A 23 -2.51 2.49 0.87
CA LEU A 23 -3.49 1.91 1.76
C LEU A 23 -2.75 1.31 2.96
N ILE A 24 -3.06 1.78 4.17
CA ILE A 24 -2.45 1.27 5.40
C ILE A 24 -3.51 0.51 6.20
N ASN A 25 -3.37 -0.82 6.27
CA ASN A 25 -4.21 -1.65 7.11
C ASN A 25 -3.55 -1.85 8.48
N LYS A 26 -4.12 -1.23 9.51
CA LYS A 26 -3.61 -1.32 10.89
C LYS A 26 -4.29 -2.38 11.74
N ASN A 27 -5.45 -2.89 11.31
CA ASN A 27 -6.23 -3.83 12.10
C ASN A 27 -6.98 -4.82 11.22
N TYR A 28 -7.99 -4.38 10.48
CA TYR A 28 -8.74 -5.24 9.56
C TYR A 28 -9.05 -4.55 8.24
N CYS A 29 -8.83 -5.29 7.17
CA CYS A 29 -9.35 -5.01 5.84
C CYS A 29 -10.01 -6.28 5.34
N ILE A 30 -11.32 -6.23 5.10
CA ILE A 30 -12.10 -7.39 4.65
C ILE A 30 -12.61 -7.08 3.25
N VAL A 31 -12.25 -7.92 2.28
CA VAL A 31 -12.77 -7.87 0.92
C VAL A 31 -13.69 -9.06 0.75
N THR A 32 -14.98 -8.80 0.68
CA THR A 32 -16.01 -9.84 0.59
C THR A 32 -16.11 -10.42 -0.82
N SER A 33 -16.81 -11.55 -0.97
CA SER A 33 -17.05 -12.15 -2.29
C SER A 33 -17.69 -11.13 -3.26
N ASN A 34 -17.23 -11.15 -4.51
CA ASN A 34 -17.62 -10.23 -5.58
C ASN A 34 -17.29 -8.75 -5.32
N ALA A 35 -16.41 -8.44 -4.36
CA ALA A 35 -15.88 -7.10 -4.13
C ALA A 35 -14.47 -6.96 -4.70
N TYR A 36 -14.15 -5.72 -5.11
CA TYR A 36 -12.84 -5.34 -5.60
C TYR A 36 -12.27 -4.24 -4.71
N LEU A 37 -11.04 -4.44 -4.24
CA LEU A 37 -10.22 -3.41 -3.63
C LEU A 37 -9.09 -3.06 -4.61
N ILE A 38 -9.10 -1.85 -5.14
CA ILE A 38 -8.07 -1.37 -6.06
C ILE A 38 -7.23 -0.33 -5.31
N VAL A 39 -5.97 -0.66 -5.08
CA VAL A 39 -4.98 0.24 -4.47
C VAL A 39 -4.07 0.76 -5.58
N ASN A 40 -4.31 2.01 -6.00
CA ASN A 40 -3.49 2.68 -7.02
C ASN A 40 -2.18 3.22 -6.41
N GLY A 41 -1.44 2.35 -5.73
CA GLY A 41 -0.28 2.68 -4.92
C GLY A 41 0.18 1.47 -4.10
N HIS A 42 0.84 1.72 -2.97
CA HIS A 42 1.33 0.66 -2.09
C HIS A 42 0.25 0.19 -1.11
N LEU A 43 0.25 -1.11 -0.81
CA LEU A 43 -0.52 -1.67 0.31
C LEU A 43 0.45 -2.01 1.44
N ASN A 44 0.25 -1.43 2.61
CA ASN A 44 1.00 -1.77 3.82
C ASN A 44 0.06 -2.43 4.84
N ASN A 45 0.22 -3.74 5.04
CA ASN A 45 -0.45 -4.49 6.08
C ASN A 45 0.47 -4.53 7.30
N GLU A 46 0.21 -3.65 8.28
CA GLU A 46 1.07 -3.51 9.46
C GLU A 46 0.99 -4.74 10.38
N SER A 47 1.80 -4.80 11.44
CA SER A 47 1.93 -5.97 12.31
C SER A 47 0.61 -6.47 12.91
N ASN A 48 -0.32 -5.55 13.16
CA ASN A 48 -1.64 -5.86 13.71
C ASN A 48 -2.71 -5.97 12.61
N GLY A 49 -2.34 -5.73 11.34
CA GLY A 49 -3.23 -5.77 10.19
C GLY A 49 -3.57 -7.20 9.78
N ASN A 50 -4.85 -7.43 9.54
CA ASN A 50 -5.39 -8.64 8.95
C ASN A 50 -6.13 -8.29 7.65
N LEU A 51 -5.54 -8.67 6.51
CA LEU A 51 -6.19 -8.56 5.21
C LEU A 51 -6.88 -9.89 4.90
N ASN A 52 -8.21 -9.89 4.87
CA ASN A 52 -9.02 -11.10 4.72
C ASN A 52 -9.89 -11.03 3.47
N LEU A 53 -9.65 -11.94 2.52
CA LEU A 53 -10.42 -12.09 1.28
C LEU A 53 -11.34 -13.30 1.47
N THR A 54 -12.63 -13.07 1.71
CA THR A 54 -13.52 -14.06 2.34
C THR A 54 -14.33 -14.94 1.38
N GLY A 55 -14.15 -14.84 0.06
CA GLY A 55 -14.87 -15.72 -0.86
C GLY A 55 -14.30 -15.79 -2.26
N ALA A 56 -14.82 -16.73 -3.05
CA ALA A 56 -14.52 -16.79 -4.48
C ALA A 56 -14.85 -15.43 -5.12
N ASN A 57 -13.94 -14.93 -5.96
CA ASN A 57 -14.01 -13.63 -6.64
C ASN A 57 -13.94 -12.38 -5.72
N SER A 58 -13.42 -12.48 -4.49
CA SER A 58 -12.92 -11.27 -3.80
C SER A 58 -11.53 -10.92 -4.34
N ASN A 59 -11.38 -9.72 -4.89
CA ASN A 59 -10.15 -9.35 -5.60
C ASN A 59 -9.48 -8.13 -4.98
N VAL A 60 -8.18 -8.23 -4.74
CA VAL A 60 -7.32 -7.11 -4.37
C VAL A 60 -6.35 -6.86 -5.51
N ILE A 61 -6.32 -5.63 -6.02
CA ILE A 61 -5.42 -5.21 -7.09
C ILE A 61 -4.52 -4.12 -6.53
N VAL A 62 -3.22 -4.36 -6.48
CA VAL A 62 -2.23 -3.40 -5.96
C VAL A 62 -1.28 -2.99 -7.09
N GLN A 63 -1.31 -1.71 -7.46
CA GLN A 63 -0.54 -1.16 -8.58
C GLN A 63 0.94 -0.87 -8.23
N ASN A 64 1.39 -1.28 -7.04
CA ASN A 64 2.76 -1.12 -6.54
C ASN A 64 3.04 -2.18 -5.47
N ASN A 65 4.06 -2.00 -4.64
CA ASN A 65 4.46 -2.99 -3.65
C ASN A 65 3.39 -3.26 -2.58
N LEU A 66 3.29 -4.52 -2.18
CA LEU A 66 2.54 -4.98 -1.02
C LEU A 66 3.54 -5.36 0.08
N THR A 67 3.56 -4.58 1.16
CA THR A 67 4.33 -4.90 2.36
C THR A 67 3.43 -5.59 3.37
N ASN A 68 3.80 -6.80 3.79
CA ASN A 68 3.09 -7.56 4.80
C ASN A 68 3.95 -7.76 6.06
N ASN A 69 3.52 -7.15 7.16
CA ASN A 69 4.06 -7.36 8.50
C ASN A 69 3.05 -8.07 9.42
N GLY A 70 1.78 -8.16 9.03
CA GLY A 70 0.70 -8.85 9.75
C GLY A 70 0.25 -10.13 9.03
N SER A 71 -1.06 -10.38 9.05
CA SER A 71 -1.68 -11.57 8.45
C SER A 71 -2.42 -11.26 7.16
N ILE A 72 -2.24 -12.10 6.13
CA ILE A 72 -3.06 -12.11 4.92
C ILE A 72 -3.69 -13.48 4.78
N ASN A 73 -5.02 -13.52 4.80
CA ASN A 73 -5.81 -14.73 4.58
C ASN A 73 -6.60 -14.54 3.29
N SER A 74 -6.34 -15.37 2.28
CA SER A 74 -7.01 -15.22 0.99
C SER A 74 -7.66 -16.51 0.51
N TYR A 75 -8.96 -16.43 0.28
CA TYR A 75 -9.73 -17.36 -0.55
C TYR A 75 -10.06 -16.76 -1.94
N GLY A 76 -9.52 -15.57 -2.23
CA GLY A 76 -9.71 -14.83 -3.47
C GLY A 76 -8.40 -14.57 -4.22
N ILE A 77 -8.39 -13.54 -5.09
CA ILE A 77 -7.25 -13.21 -5.95
C ILE A 77 -6.57 -11.93 -5.45
N ILE A 78 -5.24 -11.96 -5.40
CA ILE A 78 -4.41 -10.77 -5.18
C ILE A 78 -3.57 -10.58 -6.44
N ASP A 79 -3.91 -9.57 -7.25
CA ASP A 79 -3.13 -9.15 -8.41
C ASP A 79 -2.16 -8.05 -7.98
N LEU A 80 -0.87 -8.31 -8.16
CA LEU A 80 0.21 -7.44 -7.68
C LEU A 80 1.11 -7.02 -8.85
N TYR A 81 1.22 -5.71 -9.06
CA TYR A 81 2.05 -5.11 -10.10
C TYR A 81 3.41 -4.60 -9.58
N GLY A 82 3.73 -4.88 -8.32
CA GLY A 82 5.02 -4.59 -7.70
C GLY A 82 5.57 -5.79 -6.93
N ASP A 83 6.41 -5.53 -5.94
CA ASP A 83 7.00 -6.56 -5.12
C ASP A 83 6.11 -6.95 -3.93
N TRP A 84 6.06 -8.25 -3.63
CA TRP A 84 5.54 -8.73 -2.35
C TRP A 84 6.68 -8.76 -1.33
N ILE A 85 6.61 -7.87 -0.34
CA ILE A 85 7.61 -7.75 0.72
C ILE A 85 7.02 -8.33 2.00
N ASN A 86 7.45 -9.53 2.39
CA ASN A 86 7.00 -10.14 3.64
C ASN A 86 8.04 -9.92 4.74
N ASN A 87 7.76 -9.01 5.67
CA ASN A 87 8.65 -8.69 6.79
C ASN A 87 8.15 -9.32 8.10
N SER A 88 7.22 -10.28 8.04
CA SER A 88 6.92 -11.09 9.21
C SER A 88 8.20 -11.80 9.62
N THR A 89 8.83 -11.35 10.71
CA THR A 89 9.77 -12.20 11.42
C THR A 89 8.97 -13.43 11.81
N CYS A 90 9.26 -14.59 11.21
CA CYS A 90 8.74 -15.86 11.73
C CYS A 90 9.04 -15.89 13.23
N THR A 91 8.03 -15.74 14.06
CA THR A 91 8.12 -16.08 15.49
C THR A 91 7.76 -17.54 15.64
#